data_AF-A0A9X8VK73-F1
#
_entry.id   AF-A0A9X8VK73-F1
#
_cell.length_a   1.000
_cell.length_b   1.000
_cell.length_c   1.000
_cell.angle_alpha   90.00
_cell.angle_beta   90.00
_cell.angle_gamma   90.00
#
_symmetry.space_group_name_H-M   'P 1'
#
loop_
_entity.id
_entity.type
_entity.pdbx_description
1 polymer ?
#
loop_
_entity_poly.entity_id
_entity_poly.type
_entity_poly.pdbx_seq_one_letter_code
_entity_poly.pdbx_strand_id
1 'polypeptide(L)' 'MSPSQQNRRFLLASRPHGEPTAANFRLDTVPAPQPGAGQLL' A
#
# COMPACT_ATOMS: atom_id res chain seq x y z
N MET A 1 -10.12 19.53 12.73
CA MET A 1 -9.22 18.37 12.51
C MET A 1 -9.55 17.80 11.16
N SER A 2 -8.63 17.86 10.18
CA SER A 2 -8.84 17.19 8.89
C SER A 2 -8.90 15.68 9.13
N PRO A 3 -9.81 14.94 8.47
CA PRO A 3 -9.83 13.48 8.60
C PRO A 3 -8.47 12.91 8.21
N SER A 4 -7.95 11.98 9.00
CA SER A 4 -6.68 11.30 8.71
C SER A 4 -6.80 10.55 7.39
N GLN A 5 -6.07 10.99 6.36
CA GLN A 5 -6.06 10.35 5.04
C GLN A 5 -5.46 8.95 5.15
N GLN A 6 -6.08 7.97 4.48
CA GLN A 6 -5.61 6.58 4.45
C GLN A 6 -4.89 6.27 3.14
N ASN A 7 -3.80 5.52 3.21
CA ASN A 7 -3.10 4.95 2.09
C ASN A 7 -3.51 3.47 1.94
N ARG A 8 -4.32 3.17 0.91
CA ARG A 8 -4.70 1.81 0.52
C ARG A 8 -3.73 1.32 -0.53
N ARG A 9 -3.07 0.19 -0.27
CA ARG A 9 -2.04 -0.38 -1.15
C ARG A 9 -2.28 -1.86 -1.39
N PHE A 10 -1.98 -2.33 -2.59
CA PHE A 10 -1.90 -3.75 -2.89
C PHE A 10 -0.45 -4.19 -2.74
N LEU A 11 -0.18 -4.97 -1.70
CA LEU A 11 1.13 -5.57 -1.49
C LEU A 11 1.26 -6.83 -2.33
N LEU A 12 2.46 -7.07 -2.87
CA LEU A 12 2.81 -8.37 -3.43
C LEU A 12 3.05 -9.35 -2.28
N ALA A 13 2.05 -10.18 -1.99
CA ALA A 13 2.10 -11.16 -0.90
C ALA A 13 2.98 -12.37 -1.25
N SER A 14 3.05 -12.74 -2.54
CA SER A 14 3.92 -13.81 -3.04
C SER A 14 4.22 -13.61 -4.53
N ARG A 15 5.32 -14.19 -5.01
CA ARG A 15 5.63 -14.20 -6.45
C ARG A 15 4.71 -15.22 -7.16
N PRO A 16 4.00 -14.85 -8.23
CA PRO A 16 3.19 -15.79 -8.99
C PRO A 16 4.04 -16.91 -9.62
N HIS A 17 3.47 -18.11 -9.68
CA HIS A 17 3.97 -19.20 -10.49
C HIS A 17 2.94 -19.47 -11.59
N GLY A 18 3.20 -18.97 -12.80
CA GLY A 18 2.21 -18.90 -13.87
C GLY A 18 1.42 -17.59 -13.82
N GLU A 19 0.13 -17.63 -14.16
CA GLU A 19 -0.73 -16.44 -14.12
C GLU A 19 -0.93 -15.94 -12.67
N PRO A 20 -0.99 -14.61 -12.45
CA PRO A 20 -1.29 -14.06 -11.14
C PRO A 20 -2.68 -14.47 -10.65
N THR A 21 -2.76 -14.83 -9.38
CA THR A 21 -4.01 -15.12 -8.67
C THR A 21 -4.26 -14.06 -7.60
N ALA A 22 -5.48 -13.98 -7.07
CA ALA A 22 -5.81 -13.07 -5.98
C ALA A 22 -4.92 -13.28 -4.74
N ALA A 23 -4.49 -14.51 -4.47
CA ALA A 23 -3.62 -14.84 -3.34
C ALA A 23 -2.20 -14.26 -3.46
N ASN A 24 -1.78 -13.83 -4.65
CA ASN A 24 -0.49 -13.15 -4.82
C ASN A 24 -0.51 -11.72 -4.31
N PHE A 25 -1.68 -11.18 -3.98
CA PHE A 25 -1.84 -9.80 -3.53
C PHE A 25 -2.53 -9.72 -2.17
N ARG A 26 -2.19 -8.70 -1.39
CA ARG A 26 -2.88 -8.36 -0.14
C ARG A 26 -3.28 -6.90 -0.16
N LEU A 27 -4.57 -6.61 0.05
CA LEU A 27 -5.03 -5.26 0.33
C LEU A 27 -4.60 -4.88 1.75
N ASP A 28 -3.80 -3.83 1.84
CA ASP A 28 -3.31 -3.28 3.10
C ASP A 28 -3.74 -1.81 3.20
N THR A 29 -4.12 -1.39 4.41
CA THR A 29 -4.62 -0.03 4.67
C THR A 29 -3.87 0.54 5.87
N VAL A 30 -3.15 1.63 5.62
CA VAL A 30 -2.33 2.31 6.63
C VAL A 30 -2.62 3.80 6.61
N PRO A 31 -2.30 4.56 7.68
CA PRO A 31 -2.34 6.02 7.62
C PRO A 31 -1.44 6.54 6.50
N ALA A 32 -1.84 7.64 5.84
CA ALA A 32 -0.96 8.35 4.94
C ALA A 32 0.29 8.83 5.72
N PRO A 33 1.50 8.59 5.22
CA PRO A 33 2.72 9.01 5.90
C PRO A 33 2.87 10.53 5.87
N GLN A 34 3.72 11.09 6.74
CA GLN A 34 4.19 12.47 6.60
C GLN A 34 5.53 12.47 5.84
N PRO A 35 5.75 13.37 4.87
CA PRO A 35 7.04 13.48 4.19
C PRO A 35 8.19 13.77 5.15
N GLY A 36 9.32 13.09 4.97
CA GLY A 36 10.58 13.47 5.61
C GLY A 36 11.26 14.65 4.91
N ALA A 37 12.42 15.08 5.43
CA ALA A 37 13.21 16.15 4.82
C ALA A 37 13.59 15.80 3.36
N GLY A 38 13.25 16.69 2.42
CA GLY A 38 13.50 16.50 0.98
C GLY A 38 12.53 15.55 0.27
N GLN A 39 11.48 15.06 0.95
CA GLN A 39 10.43 14.24 0.34
C GLN A 39 9.16 15.05 0.05
N LEU A 40 8.35 14.56 -0.88
CA LEU A 40 7.04 15.09 -1.23
C LEU A 40 6.00 13.96 -1.14
N LEU A 41 4.75 14.31 -0.82
CA LEU A 41 3.58 13.43 -0.85
C LEU A 41 2.49 14.05 -1.71
#